data_AF-A0A935J6C6-F1
#
_entry.id   AF-A0A935J6C6-F1
#
_cell.length_a   1.000
_cell.length_b   1.000
_cell.length_c   1.000
_cell.angle_alpha   90.00
_cell.angle_beta   90.00
_cell.angle_gamma   90.00
#
_symmetry.space_group_name_H-M   'P 1'
#
loop_
_entity.id
_entity.type
_entity.pdbx_description
1 polymer ?
#
loop_
_entity_poly.entity_id
_entity_poly.type
_entity_poly.pdbx_seq_one_letter_code
_entity_poly.pdbx_strand_id
1 'polypeptide(L)'
;MMTTEAKSIRWLRYVSRWLNKFNKSSLSDPSALLLDRLKRECDRQEMKKAWGIIEDLNRLSQASEGLEPAEICLQCGLSVAEMGNFKEAQRLFGEASTKYTNSLHHQAVALWMKGCMDWLLPNKEVEAINSWRDAEKRFKGIRDKESQKGRLDWYDVRCKEMHEALHQAAEKYQIPPLPAETPENKSMLTETATNNGEDAEQQMHSDRIGLFSIRESINAGDIGPSGILETPIDGMVEVEQVFIEDKPFRILSIDGHSFFRSSTHRTAVIKVSGDSMNLANIENGDYVLLRFLPKNTREVTEPEEDGDISPPAGYKSGDIVAAEIISDEDEGITLKRILVRNGRIILQPQSLNPKHIEREFNASDERLFICGVVQAIFKPL
;
A
#
# COMPACT_ATOMS: atom_id res chain seq x y z
N MET A 1 0.76 20.31 12.21
CA MET A 1 1.88 20.12 11.24
C MET A 1 1.37 19.18 10.15
N MET A 2 1.50 19.51 8.85
CA MET A 2 0.97 18.64 7.78
C MET A 2 1.72 17.30 7.71
N THR A 3 1.01 16.19 7.53
CA THR A 3 1.59 14.85 7.35
C THR A 3 2.39 14.76 6.05
N THR A 4 3.34 13.81 5.97
CA THR A 4 4.11 13.52 4.75
C THR A 4 3.17 13.21 3.58
N GLU A 5 2.13 12.43 3.83
CA GLU A 5 1.07 12.12 2.86
C GLU A 5 0.41 13.38 2.30
N ALA A 6 -0.10 14.26 3.17
CA ALA A 6 -0.75 15.48 2.73
C ALA A 6 0.19 16.37 1.90
N LYS A 7 1.48 16.45 2.27
CA LYS A 7 2.48 17.18 1.50
C LYS A 7 2.74 16.53 0.13
N SER A 8 2.90 15.21 0.07
CA SER A 8 3.13 14.47 -1.18
C SER A 8 1.96 14.60 -2.15
N ILE A 9 0.72 14.46 -1.66
CA ILE A 9 -0.48 14.63 -2.49
C ILE A 9 -0.62 16.08 -2.98
N ARG A 10 -0.30 17.08 -2.14
CA ARG A 10 -0.27 18.49 -2.58
C ARG A 10 0.77 18.73 -3.67
N TRP A 11 1.97 18.18 -3.53
CA TRP A 11 3.00 18.21 -4.58
C TRP A 11 2.53 17.54 -5.87
N LEU A 12 1.89 16.38 -5.75
CA LEU A 12 1.36 15.62 -6.88
C LEU A 12 0.35 16.44 -7.70
N ARG A 13 -0.63 17.06 -7.02
CA ARG A 13 -1.63 17.93 -7.66
C ARG A 13 -1.03 19.22 -8.23
N TYR A 14 0.00 19.76 -7.59
CA TYR A 14 0.68 20.94 -8.09
C TYR A 14 1.42 20.65 -9.40
N VAL A 15 2.13 19.52 -9.46
CA VAL A 15 2.99 19.12 -10.57
C VAL A 15 2.18 18.55 -11.74
N SER A 16 1.04 17.90 -11.49
CA SER A 16 0.17 17.40 -12.57
C SER A 16 -0.27 18.49 -13.55
N ARG A 17 -0.42 19.73 -13.06
CA ARG A 17 -0.74 20.92 -13.86
C ARG A 17 0.34 21.28 -14.87
N TRP A 18 1.57 20.79 -14.67
CA TRP A 18 2.69 21.07 -15.56
C TRP A 18 2.66 20.20 -16.81
N LEU A 19 1.99 19.03 -16.76
CA LEU A 19 2.03 17.99 -17.78
C LEU A 19 1.78 18.57 -19.18
N ASN A 20 0.60 19.19 -19.36
CA ASN A 20 0.12 19.71 -20.63
C ASN A 20 0.26 21.25 -20.71
N LYS A 21 1.29 21.82 -20.06
CA LYS A 21 1.47 23.29 -20.03
C LYS A 21 1.71 23.90 -21.42
N PHE A 22 2.44 23.18 -22.28
CA PHE A 22 2.82 23.67 -23.62
C PHE A 22 2.23 22.84 -24.76
N ASN A 23 1.75 21.63 -24.47
CA ASN A 23 1.20 20.70 -25.44
C ASN A 23 -0.23 20.36 -25.04
N LYS A 24 -1.08 20.09 -26.03
CA LYS A 24 -2.40 19.52 -25.75
C LYS A 24 -2.24 18.10 -25.20
N SER A 25 -3.22 17.68 -24.43
CA SER A 25 -3.39 16.28 -24.04
C SER A 25 -3.28 15.37 -25.26
N SER A 26 -2.56 14.25 -25.09
CA SER A 26 -2.41 13.20 -26.09
C SER A 26 -3.51 12.13 -25.98
N LEU A 27 -4.39 12.24 -24.99
CA LEU A 27 -5.53 11.34 -24.82
C LEU A 27 -6.52 11.45 -25.98
N SER A 28 -6.94 10.31 -26.51
CA SER A 28 -8.09 10.22 -27.41
C SER A 28 -9.41 10.41 -26.63
N ASP A 29 -10.49 10.72 -27.35
CA ASP A 29 -11.81 10.91 -26.74
C ASP A 29 -12.28 9.71 -25.90
N PRO A 30 -12.13 8.43 -26.36
CA PRO A 30 -12.47 7.28 -25.53
C PRO A 30 -11.68 7.21 -24.21
N SER A 31 -10.37 7.45 -24.27
CA SER A 31 -9.50 7.44 -23.08
C SER A 31 -9.87 8.57 -22.11
N ALA A 32 -10.16 9.77 -22.63
CA ALA A 32 -10.59 10.91 -21.83
C ALA A 32 -11.93 10.62 -21.12
N LEU A 33 -12.91 10.05 -21.83
CA LEU A 33 -14.21 9.68 -21.25
C LEU A 33 -14.08 8.64 -20.13
N LEU A 34 -13.22 7.63 -20.32
CA LEU A 34 -12.96 6.63 -19.28
C LEU A 34 -12.24 7.23 -18.08
N LEU A 35 -11.28 8.14 -18.29
CA LEU A 35 -10.61 8.84 -17.19
C LEU A 35 -11.56 9.74 -16.39
N ASP A 36 -12.49 10.42 -17.04
CA ASP A 36 -13.53 11.18 -16.34
C ASP A 36 -14.49 10.26 -15.58
N ARG A 37 -14.78 9.08 -16.11
CA ARG A 37 -15.52 8.04 -15.39
C ARG A 37 -14.72 7.53 -14.19
N LEU A 38 -13.42 7.27 -14.34
CA LEU A 38 -12.54 6.84 -13.26
C LEU A 38 -12.58 7.82 -12.10
N LYS A 39 -12.38 9.12 -12.38
CA LYS A 39 -12.44 10.18 -11.36
C LYS A 39 -13.76 10.16 -10.59
N ARG A 40 -14.91 10.07 -11.30
CA ARG A 40 -16.23 9.99 -10.66
C ARG A 40 -16.39 8.77 -9.76
N GLU A 41 -15.87 7.61 -10.15
CA GLU A 41 -15.94 6.41 -9.31
C GLU A 41 -14.97 6.49 -8.11
N CYS A 42 -13.80 7.14 -8.28
CA CYS A 42 -12.91 7.46 -7.17
C CYS A 42 -13.57 8.41 -6.15
N ASP A 43 -14.23 9.48 -6.61
CA ASP A 43 -14.96 10.43 -5.77
C ASP A 43 -16.10 9.75 -4.99
N ARG A 44 -16.73 8.73 -5.59
CA ARG A 44 -17.78 7.91 -4.96
C ARG A 44 -17.22 6.81 -4.05
N GLN A 45 -15.90 6.65 -3.96
CA GLN A 45 -15.23 5.58 -3.24
C GLN A 45 -15.60 4.16 -3.73
N GLU A 46 -16.03 4.03 -4.98
CA GLU A 46 -16.43 2.77 -5.61
C GLU A 46 -15.20 2.02 -6.17
N MET A 47 -14.30 1.60 -5.26
CA MET A 47 -12.96 1.10 -5.60
C MET A 47 -12.97 -0.04 -6.64
N LYS A 48 -13.90 -1.00 -6.51
CA LYS A 48 -14.01 -2.12 -7.46
C LYS A 48 -14.30 -1.64 -8.89
N LYS A 49 -15.15 -0.62 -9.06
CA LYS A 49 -15.47 -0.05 -10.37
C LYS A 49 -14.30 0.78 -10.90
N ALA A 50 -13.63 1.54 -10.04
CA ALA A 50 -12.43 2.31 -10.41
C ALA A 50 -11.34 1.38 -10.98
N TRP A 51 -11.07 0.25 -10.32
CA TRP A 51 -10.11 -0.74 -10.83
C TRP A 51 -10.51 -1.35 -12.18
N GLY A 52 -11.78 -1.69 -12.37
CA GLY A 52 -12.26 -2.16 -13.68
C GLY A 52 -12.02 -1.14 -14.80
N ILE A 53 -12.19 0.16 -14.52
CA ILE A 53 -11.90 1.22 -15.50
C ILE A 53 -10.39 1.36 -15.74
N ILE A 54 -9.55 1.20 -14.73
CA ILE A 54 -8.08 1.19 -14.90
C ILE A 54 -7.64 0.03 -15.80
N GLU A 55 -8.27 -1.15 -15.67
CA GLU A 55 -8.01 -2.30 -16.55
C GLU A 55 -8.49 -2.06 -17.99
N ASP A 56 -9.64 -1.43 -18.18
CA ASP A 56 -10.12 -0.98 -19.50
C ASP A 56 -9.13 0.01 -20.15
N LEU A 57 -8.68 1.01 -19.38
CA LEU A 57 -7.69 2.00 -19.81
C LEU A 57 -6.34 1.36 -20.14
N ASN A 58 -5.89 0.39 -19.36
CA ASN A 58 -4.67 -0.35 -19.65
C ASN A 58 -4.78 -1.10 -20.98
N ARG A 59 -5.92 -1.77 -21.24
CA ARG A 59 -6.18 -2.44 -22.52
C ARG A 59 -6.16 -1.47 -23.69
N LEU A 60 -6.78 -0.29 -23.56
CA LEU A 60 -6.69 0.77 -24.57
C LEU A 60 -5.24 1.21 -24.78
N SER A 61 -4.47 1.40 -23.71
CA SER A 61 -3.08 1.84 -23.79
C SER A 61 -2.17 0.89 -24.60
N GLN A 62 -2.49 -0.41 -24.64
CA GLN A 62 -1.73 -1.39 -25.44
C GLN A 62 -2.03 -1.30 -26.94
N ALA A 63 -3.20 -0.76 -27.31
CA ALA A 63 -3.61 -0.56 -28.69
C ALA A 63 -3.32 0.86 -29.21
N SER A 64 -3.05 1.81 -28.30
CA SER A 64 -2.74 3.20 -28.61
C SER A 64 -1.28 3.41 -29.04
N GLU A 65 -1.06 4.42 -29.88
CA GLU A 65 0.27 4.85 -30.34
C GLU A 65 0.67 6.22 -29.76
N GLY A 66 1.93 6.60 -29.94
CA GLY A 66 2.43 7.92 -29.55
C GLY A 66 2.55 8.10 -28.04
N LEU A 67 2.09 9.24 -27.53
CA LEU A 67 2.22 9.62 -26.11
C LEU A 67 0.99 9.24 -25.27
N GLU A 68 -0.10 8.81 -25.90
CA GLU A 68 -1.34 8.45 -25.22
C GLU A 68 -1.13 7.36 -24.14
N PRO A 69 -0.42 6.24 -24.39
CA PRO A 69 -0.23 5.21 -23.37
C PRO A 69 0.47 5.74 -22.10
N ALA A 70 1.42 6.66 -22.27
CA ALA A 70 2.14 7.28 -21.16
C ALA A 70 1.23 8.20 -20.34
N GLU A 71 0.38 8.98 -21.01
CA GLU A 71 -0.56 9.86 -20.34
C GLU A 71 -1.67 9.09 -19.61
N ILE A 72 -2.15 7.99 -20.19
CA ILE A 72 -3.06 7.06 -19.51
C ILE A 72 -2.43 6.55 -18.21
N CYS A 73 -1.19 6.03 -18.26
CA CYS A 73 -0.49 5.55 -17.06
C CYS A 73 -0.39 6.65 -16.00
N LEU A 74 -0.04 7.88 -16.39
CA LEU A 74 0.10 9.00 -15.45
C LEU A 74 -1.24 9.41 -14.82
N GLN A 75 -2.32 9.47 -15.59
CA GLN A 75 -3.65 9.82 -15.09
C GLN A 75 -4.25 8.72 -14.20
N CYS A 76 -4.02 7.44 -14.54
CA CYS A 76 -4.33 6.33 -13.64
C CYS A 76 -3.52 6.43 -12.35
N GLY A 77 -2.22 6.73 -12.44
CA GLY A 77 -1.35 6.91 -11.26
C GLY A 77 -1.84 8.01 -10.33
N LEU A 78 -2.32 9.12 -10.88
CA LEU A 78 -2.96 10.20 -10.12
C LEU A 78 -4.18 9.69 -9.35
N SER A 79 -5.10 9.03 -10.03
CA SER A 79 -6.34 8.52 -9.44
C SER A 79 -6.03 7.48 -8.34
N VAL A 80 -5.07 6.60 -8.59
CA VAL A 80 -4.61 5.57 -7.65
C VAL A 80 -3.92 6.16 -6.42
N ALA A 81 -3.17 7.24 -6.58
CA ALA A 81 -2.58 7.96 -5.46
C ALA A 81 -3.65 8.61 -4.57
N GLU A 82 -4.70 9.17 -5.17
CA GLU A 82 -5.83 9.75 -4.42
C GLU A 82 -6.67 8.67 -3.71
N MET A 83 -6.67 7.43 -4.21
CA MET A 83 -7.22 6.26 -3.53
C MET A 83 -6.31 5.69 -2.43
N GLY A 84 -5.15 6.29 -2.17
CA GLY A 84 -4.21 5.85 -1.13
C GLY A 84 -3.31 4.66 -1.49
N ASN A 85 -3.36 4.16 -2.73
CA ASN A 85 -2.50 3.06 -3.17
C ASN A 85 -1.18 3.58 -3.78
N PHE A 86 -0.32 4.12 -2.91
CA PHE A 86 0.91 4.81 -3.33
C PHE A 86 1.91 3.92 -4.07
N LYS A 87 1.95 2.62 -3.75
CA LYS A 87 2.84 1.66 -4.42
C LYS A 87 2.46 1.50 -5.89
N GLU A 88 1.17 1.34 -6.17
CA GLU A 88 0.71 1.19 -7.54
C GLU A 88 0.79 2.52 -8.31
N ALA A 89 0.51 3.64 -7.65
CA ALA A 89 0.75 4.96 -8.23
C ALA A 89 2.24 5.17 -8.61
N GLN A 90 3.17 4.80 -7.72
CA GLN A 90 4.61 4.84 -7.98
C GLN A 90 4.98 3.99 -9.21
N ARG A 91 4.44 2.77 -9.30
CA ARG A 91 4.64 1.88 -10.47
C ARG A 91 4.15 2.54 -11.76
N LEU A 92 2.93 3.08 -11.75
CA LEU A 92 2.30 3.75 -12.89
C LEU A 92 3.06 5.01 -13.33
N PHE A 93 3.55 5.83 -12.40
CA PHE A 93 4.39 6.99 -12.75
C PHE A 93 5.75 6.57 -13.32
N GLY A 94 6.34 5.49 -12.80
CA GLY A 94 7.54 4.88 -13.38
C GLY A 94 7.31 4.43 -14.83
N GLU A 95 6.22 3.70 -15.07
CA GLU A 95 5.83 3.25 -16.42
C GLU A 95 5.52 4.43 -17.36
N ALA A 96 4.82 5.45 -16.90
CA ALA A 96 4.59 6.67 -17.67
C ALA A 96 5.92 7.33 -18.09
N SER A 97 6.88 7.42 -17.16
CA SER A 97 8.19 8.03 -17.43
C SER A 97 8.99 7.28 -18.50
N THR A 98 8.86 5.95 -18.59
CA THR A 98 9.55 5.15 -19.62
C THR A 98 8.81 5.23 -20.96
N LYS A 99 7.47 5.28 -20.96
CA LYS A 99 6.65 5.39 -22.17
C LYS A 99 6.71 6.75 -22.85
N TYR A 100 7.02 7.84 -22.14
CA TYR A 100 7.19 9.18 -22.72
C TYR A 100 8.46 9.34 -23.59
N THR A 101 8.81 8.37 -24.43
CA THR A 101 10.11 8.22 -25.12
C THR A 101 10.66 9.49 -25.77
N ASN A 102 9.81 10.29 -26.42
CA ASN A 102 10.21 11.48 -27.17
C ASN A 102 9.87 12.82 -26.49
N SER A 103 9.46 12.80 -25.21
CA SER A 103 9.11 14.04 -24.51
C SER A 103 9.78 14.17 -23.16
N LEU A 104 10.93 14.85 -23.14
CA LEU A 104 11.69 15.11 -21.91
C LEU A 104 10.85 15.86 -20.86
N HIS A 105 9.95 16.74 -21.31
CA HIS A 105 9.04 17.49 -20.42
C HIS A 105 8.13 16.53 -19.64
N HIS A 106 7.38 15.68 -20.34
CA HIS A 106 6.46 14.74 -19.70
C HIS A 106 7.21 13.66 -18.89
N GLN A 107 8.36 13.18 -19.38
CA GLN A 107 9.22 12.27 -18.60
C GLN A 107 9.61 12.88 -17.26
N ALA A 108 10.00 14.15 -17.25
CA ALA A 108 10.45 14.82 -16.04
C ALA A 108 9.30 15.09 -15.07
N VAL A 109 8.12 15.46 -15.57
CA VAL A 109 6.89 15.57 -14.76
C VAL A 109 6.57 14.22 -14.11
N ALA A 110 6.55 13.13 -14.88
CA ALA A 110 6.29 11.78 -14.37
C ALA A 110 7.31 11.34 -13.31
N LEU A 111 8.60 11.62 -13.51
CA LEU A 111 9.66 11.32 -12.55
C LEU A 111 9.50 12.10 -11.24
N TRP A 112 9.11 13.37 -11.31
CA TRP A 112 8.85 14.16 -10.12
C TRP A 112 7.67 13.58 -9.32
N MET A 113 6.59 13.23 -10.02
CA MET A 113 5.40 12.59 -9.43
C MET A 113 5.71 11.22 -8.82
N LYS A 114 6.55 10.41 -9.49
CA LYS A 114 7.08 9.16 -8.93
C LYS A 114 7.83 9.41 -7.62
N GLY A 115 8.72 10.41 -7.59
CA GLY A 115 9.45 10.78 -6.37
C GLY A 115 8.53 11.21 -5.23
N CYS A 116 7.40 11.88 -5.52
CA CYS A 116 6.39 12.19 -4.50
C CYS A 116 5.80 10.93 -3.85
N MET A 117 5.62 9.85 -4.62
CA MET A 117 5.15 8.56 -4.10
C MET A 117 6.26 7.80 -3.37
N ASP A 118 7.51 7.88 -3.84
CA ASP A 118 8.65 7.27 -3.16
C ASP A 118 8.80 7.81 -1.72
N TRP A 119 8.53 9.09 -1.47
CA TRP A 119 8.50 9.67 -0.11
C TRP A 119 7.43 9.06 0.83
N LEU A 120 6.43 8.37 0.28
CA LEU A 120 5.37 7.70 1.05
C LEU A 120 5.64 6.21 1.25
N LEU A 121 6.67 5.68 0.61
CA LEU A 121 7.02 4.27 0.70
C LEU A 121 8.20 4.08 1.68
N PRO A 122 8.19 3.02 2.49
CA PRO A 122 9.22 2.80 3.48
C PRO A 122 10.58 2.51 2.82
N ASN A 123 11.64 3.13 3.33
CA ASN A 123 13.02 2.97 2.87
C ASN A 123 13.21 3.34 1.38
N LYS A 124 12.52 4.38 0.90
CA LYS A 124 12.56 4.86 -0.49
C LYS A 124 12.97 6.32 -0.61
N GLU A 125 13.47 6.93 0.46
CA GLU A 125 13.86 8.34 0.49
C GLU A 125 15.01 8.64 -0.48
N VAL A 126 15.97 7.72 -0.62
CA VAL A 126 17.07 7.86 -1.58
C VAL A 126 16.55 7.81 -3.02
N GLU A 127 15.65 6.88 -3.33
CA GLU A 127 14.99 6.78 -4.64
C GLU A 127 14.12 8.00 -4.95
N ALA A 128 13.47 8.58 -3.94
CA ALA A 128 12.71 9.82 -4.07
C ALA A 128 13.62 10.98 -4.49
N ILE A 129 14.74 11.17 -3.77
CA ILE A 129 15.75 12.20 -4.07
C ILE A 129 16.34 11.99 -5.47
N ASN A 130 16.67 10.75 -5.84
CA ASN A 130 17.20 10.43 -7.16
C ASN A 130 16.20 10.76 -8.27
N SER A 131 14.92 10.38 -8.10
CA SER A 131 13.87 10.65 -9.09
C SER A 131 13.64 12.16 -9.27
N TRP A 132 13.67 12.94 -8.18
CA TRP A 132 13.57 14.40 -8.24
C TRP A 132 14.77 15.07 -8.89
N ARG A 133 16.00 14.62 -8.58
CA ARG A 133 17.22 15.10 -9.24
C ARG A 133 17.19 14.82 -10.75
N ASP A 134 16.74 13.64 -11.15
CA ASP A 134 16.67 13.27 -12.56
C ASP A 134 15.62 14.08 -13.31
N ALA A 135 14.48 14.38 -12.66
CA ALA A 135 13.48 15.31 -13.19
C ALA A 135 14.05 16.73 -13.34
N GLU A 136 14.71 17.27 -12.32
CA GLU A 136 15.34 18.61 -12.36
C GLU A 136 16.37 18.72 -13.49
N LYS A 137 17.23 17.69 -13.64
CA LYS A 137 18.23 17.62 -14.71
C LYS A 137 17.59 17.69 -16.10
N ARG A 138 16.45 17.01 -16.29
CA ARG A 138 15.70 17.05 -17.56
C ARG A 138 15.08 18.42 -17.81
N PHE A 139 14.46 19.03 -16.81
CA PHE A 139 13.93 20.41 -16.92
C PHE A 139 15.03 21.41 -17.28
N LYS A 140 16.19 21.35 -16.62
CA LYS A 140 17.37 22.19 -16.95
C LYS A 140 17.84 21.96 -18.39
N GLY A 141 17.94 20.70 -18.82
CA GLY A 141 18.33 20.38 -20.19
C GLY A 141 17.35 20.88 -21.26
N ILE A 142 16.05 21.00 -20.95
CA ILE A 142 15.05 21.62 -21.84
C ILE A 142 15.24 23.14 -21.84
N ARG A 143 15.33 23.75 -20.66
CA ARG A 143 15.56 25.19 -20.49
C ARG A 143 16.76 25.67 -21.29
N ASP A 144 17.90 24.98 -21.20
CA ASP A 144 19.15 25.39 -21.84
C ASP A 144 19.07 25.38 -23.38
N LYS A 145 18.09 24.67 -23.95
CA LYS A 145 17.83 24.59 -25.40
C LYS A 145 16.64 25.45 -25.84
N GLU A 146 15.90 26.03 -24.89
CA GLU A 146 14.70 26.79 -25.18
C GLU A 146 15.07 28.20 -25.65
N SER A 147 14.39 28.66 -26.70
CA SER A 147 14.62 29.98 -27.30
C SER A 147 13.40 30.89 -27.16
N GLN A 148 12.21 30.31 -26.94
CA GLN A 148 11.00 31.08 -26.72
C GLN A 148 11.00 31.65 -25.31
N LYS A 149 11.13 32.98 -25.19
CA LYS A 149 11.20 33.69 -23.90
C LYS A 149 10.16 33.23 -22.87
N GLY A 150 8.89 33.14 -23.25
CA GLY A 150 7.83 32.74 -22.31
C GLY A 150 7.95 31.29 -21.80
N ARG A 151 8.50 30.37 -22.59
CA ARG A 151 8.78 29.00 -22.14
C ARG A 151 10.04 28.96 -21.29
N LEU A 152 11.08 29.70 -21.68
CA LEU A 152 12.32 29.85 -20.94
C LEU A 152 12.04 30.37 -19.53
N ASP A 153 11.31 31.48 -19.40
CA ASP A 153 10.93 32.09 -18.12
C ASP A 153 10.17 31.09 -17.23
N TRP A 154 9.24 30.32 -17.81
CA TRP A 154 8.51 29.29 -17.08
C TRP A 154 9.44 28.16 -16.58
N TYR A 155 10.32 27.65 -17.44
CA TYR A 155 11.28 26.62 -17.06
C TYR A 155 12.29 27.11 -16.02
N ASP A 156 12.72 28.37 -16.07
CA ASP A 156 13.61 28.96 -15.07
C ASP A 156 12.96 28.97 -13.69
N VAL A 157 11.71 29.41 -13.60
CA VAL A 157 10.96 29.39 -12.34
C VAL A 157 10.81 27.95 -11.83
N ARG A 158 10.41 27.00 -12.68
CA ARG A 158 10.26 25.59 -12.27
C ARG A 158 11.58 24.95 -11.84
N CYS A 159 12.67 25.20 -12.56
CA CYS A 159 13.99 24.69 -12.20
C CYS A 159 14.43 25.20 -10.83
N LYS A 160 14.18 26.48 -10.54
CA LYS A 160 14.46 27.05 -9.22
C LYS A 160 13.63 26.40 -8.11
N GLU A 161 12.33 26.26 -8.31
CA GLU A 161 11.44 25.58 -7.34
C GLU A 161 11.87 24.12 -7.08
N MET A 162 12.17 23.38 -8.15
CA MET A 162 12.63 21.99 -8.05
C MET A 162 13.97 21.89 -7.30
N HIS A 163 14.90 22.79 -7.60
CA HIS A 163 16.21 22.84 -6.95
C HIS A 163 16.09 23.11 -5.44
N GLU A 164 15.30 24.11 -5.06
CA GLU A 164 15.07 24.47 -3.66
C GLU A 164 14.37 23.34 -2.90
N ALA A 165 13.37 22.71 -3.51
CA ALA A 165 12.68 21.56 -2.93
C ALA A 165 13.63 20.37 -2.73
N LEU A 166 14.43 20.03 -3.76
CA LEU A 166 15.39 18.95 -3.68
C LEU A 166 16.45 19.18 -2.59
N HIS A 167 16.98 20.40 -2.50
CA HIS A 167 17.96 20.77 -1.48
C HIS A 167 17.39 20.60 -0.07
N GLN A 168 16.19 21.14 0.18
CA GLN A 168 15.52 21.00 1.48
C GLN A 168 15.21 19.53 1.80
N ALA A 169 14.81 18.75 0.79
CA ALA A 169 14.48 17.35 0.97
C ALA A 169 15.71 16.51 1.33
N ALA A 170 16.84 16.77 0.68
CA ALA A 170 18.11 16.10 0.98
C ALA A 170 18.67 16.48 2.35
N GLU A 171 18.57 17.76 2.73
CA GLU A 171 19.05 18.27 4.02
C GLU A 171 18.24 17.72 5.20
N LYS A 172 16.91 17.73 5.09
CA LYS A 172 16.00 17.34 6.18
C LYS A 172 15.56 15.88 6.12
N TYR A 173 15.88 15.18 5.04
CA TYR A 173 15.47 13.82 4.76
C TYR A 173 13.93 13.64 4.83
N GLN A 174 13.20 14.63 4.37
CA GLN A 174 11.73 14.71 4.43
C GLN A 174 11.19 15.46 3.22
N ILE A 175 9.93 15.20 2.85
CA ILE A 175 9.30 15.97 1.79
C ILE A 175 9.09 17.45 2.22
N PRO A 176 9.62 18.43 1.44
CA PRO A 176 9.48 19.85 1.73
C PRO A 176 8.03 20.32 1.52
N PRO A 177 7.63 21.43 2.13
CA PRO A 177 6.37 22.09 1.77
C PRO A 177 6.40 22.55 0.30
N LEU A 178 5.22 22.80 -0.27
CA LEU A 178 5.12 23.45 -1.57
C LEU A 178 5.76 24.85 -1.54
N PRO A 179 6.32 25.34 -2.66
CA PRO A 179 6.74 26.73 -2.79
C PRO A 179 5.58 27.67 -2.45
N ALA A 180 5.88 28.81 -1.82
CA ALA A 180 4.88 29.82 -1.52
C ALA A 180 4.14 30.22 -2.82
N GLU A 181 2.81 30.19 -2.79
CA GLU A 181 1.99 30.44 -3.98
C GLU A 181 2.24 31.87 -4.48
N THR A 182 2.87 31.98 -5.65
CA THR A 182 2.93 33.23 -6.40
C THR A 182 1.50 33.62 -6.83
N PRO A 183 1.23 34.91 -7.12
CA PRO A 183 -0.09 35.36 -7.60
C PRO A 183 -0.60 34.57 -8.81
N GLU A 184 0.31 34.11 -9.68
CA GLU A 184 0.00 33.23 -10.81
C GLU A 184 -0.56 31.86 -10.38
N ASN A 185 -0.14 31.34 -9.21
CA ASN A 185 -0.64 30.09 -8.66
C ASN A 185 -1.99 30.26 -7.95
N LYS A 186 -2.28 31.43 -7.38
CA LYS A 186 -3.53 31.71 -6.65
C LYS A 186 -4.77 31.74 -7.54
N SER A 187 -4.66 32.29 -8.75
CA SER A 187 -5.80 32.39 -9.68
C SER A 187 -6.31 31.02 -10.18
N MET A 188 -5.52 29.95 -10.01
CA MET A 188 -5.87 28.60 -10.47
C MET A 188 -6.30 27.64 -9.34
N LEU A 189 -6.39 28.12 -8.09
CA LEU A 189 -6.81 27.32 -6.93
C LEU A 189 -8.26 27.59 -6.49
N THR A 190 -8.88 28.65 -6.99
CA THR A 190 -10.23 29.07 -6.61
C THR A 190 -11.37 28.30 -7.29
N GLU A 191 -11.11 27.35 -8.20
CA GLU A 191 -12.18 26.63 -8.92
C GLU A 191 -12.69 25.34 -8.23
N THR A 192 -12.13 24.92 -7.09
CA THR A 192 -12.58 23.68 -6.40
C THR A 192 -12.97 23.86 -4.93
N ALA A 193 -13.06 25.10 -4.44
CA ALA A 193 -13.41 25.37 -3.04
C ALA A 193 -14.68 26.23 -2.93
N THR A 194 -15.84 25.60 -3.13
CA THR A 194 -17.11 26.08 -2.57
C THR A 194 -17.74 24.94 -1.78
N ASN A 195 -18.12 25.26 -0.54
CA ASN A 195 -18.80 24.45 0.48
C ASN A 195 -17.90 23.55 1.34
N ASN A 196 -17.47 24.06 2.50
CA ASN A 196 -18.21 23.82 3.74
C ASN A 196 -17.63 24.63 4.90
N GLY A 197 -18.48 24.84 5.90
CA GLY A 197 -18.36 25.82 6.96
C GLY A 197 -17.33 25.47 8.03
N GLU A 198 -16.90 26.55 8.68
CA GLU A 198 -16.15 26.58 9.91
C GLU A 198 -16.95 25.91 11.04
N ASP A 199 -16.31 25.12 11.89
CA ASP A 199 -16.56 25.17 13.33
C ASP A 199 -15.47 24.49 14.18
N ALA A 200 -15.05 25.26 15.19
CA ALA A 200 -14.55 24.97 16.53
C ALA A 200 -13.48 23.87 16.78
N GLU A 201 -12.33 24.36 17.27
CA GLU A 201 -11.30 23.62 18.01
C GLU A 201 -11.88 22.96 19.29
N GLN A 202 -11.70 21.63 19.40
CA GLN A 202 -11.60 20.97 20.70
C GLN A 202 -10.35 20.10 20.74
N GLN A 203 -9.48 20.46 21.67
CA GLN A 203 -8.21 19.83 21.97
C GLN A 203 -8.49 18.57 22.81
N MET A 204 -8.64 17.41 22.16
CA MET A 204 -8.58 16.10 22.80
C MET A 204 -7.16 15.54 22.71
N HIS A 205 -6.67 14.97 23.81
CA HIS A 205 -5.46 14.16 23.84
C HIS A 205 -5.59 13.04 22.81
N SER A 206 -4.75 13.07 21.78
CA SER A 206 -4.73 12.06 20.72
C SER A 206 -4.02 10.82 21.25
N ASP A 207 -4.81 9.90 21.79
CA ASP A 207 -4.52 8.48 21.64
C ASP A 207 -4.45 8.19 20.13
N ARG A 208 -3.36 7.56 19.72
CA ARG A 208 -3.04 7.37 18.30
C ARG A 208 -4.03 6.39 17.68
N ILE A 209 -4.93 6.90 16.83
CA ILE A 209 -5.80 6.08 15.99
C ILE A 209 -4.95 5.44 14.89
N GLY A 210 -4.70 4.13 14.99
CA GLY A 210 -4.21 3.31 13.89
C GLY A 210 -5.40 2.85 13.05
N LEU A 211 -5.53 3.33 11.82
CA LEU A 211 -6.55 2.85 10.89
C LEU A 211 -6.06 1.56 10.24
N PHE A 212 -6.73 0.43 10.47
CA PHE A 212 -6.44 -0.83 9.79
C PHE A 212 -7.44 -1.04 8.64
N SER A 213 -6.94 -1.41 7.46
CA SER A 213 -7.83 -1.82 6.35
C SER A 213 -8.24 -3.27 6.53
N ILE A 214 -9.53 -3.54 6.66
CA ILE A 214 -10.07 -4.90 6.68
C ILE A 214 -10.22 -5.34 5.23
N ARG A 215 -9.52 -6.39 4.83
CA ARG A 215 -9.52 -6.80 3.41
C ARG A 215 -10.25 -8.12 3.15
N GLU A 216 -10.18 -9.09 4.06
CA GLU A 216 -10.67 -10.45 3.82
C GLU A 216 -11.15 -11.16 5.11
N SER A 217 -11.80 -12.32 4.94
CA SER A 217 -12.13 -13.25 6.02
C SER A 217 -11.38 -14.58 5.84
N ILE A 218 -10.62 -15.03 6.83
CA ILE A 218 -10.04 -16.38 6.89
C ILE A 218 -10.99 -17.30 7.65
N ASN A 219 -11.23 -18.48 7.09
CA ASN A 219 -12.06 -19.47 7.73
C ASN A 219 -11.22 -20.33 8.70
N ALA A 220 -11.43 -20.14 9.98
CA ALA A 220 -11.16 -21.12 11.02
C ALA A 220 -12.04 -22.36 10.85
N GLY A 221 -12.02 -23.06 9.72
CA GLY A 221 -12.71 -24.35 9.61
C GLY A 221 -12.54 -24.96 8.25
N ASP A 222 -13.55 -24.77 7.41
CA ASP A 222 -13.54 -25.18 6.01
C ASP A 222 -12.74 -24.21 5.16
N ILE A 223 -12.25 -24.68 4.03
CA ILE A 223 -11.22 -24.01 3.25
C ILE A 223 -11.86 -22.87 2.40
N GLY A 224 -11.26 -21.66 2.41
CA GLY A 224 -11.84 -20.45 1.78
C GLY A 224 -10.91 -19.74 0.78
N PRO A 225 -11.45 -18.89 -0.11
CA PRO A 225 -10.72 -18.32 -1.27
C PRO A 225 -9.61 -17.34 -0.88
N SER A 226 -8.56 -17.28 -1.71
CA SER A 226 -7.28 -16.61 -1.45
C SER A 226 -7.14 -15.21 -2.06
N GLY A 227 -6.50 -14.28 -1.33
CA GLY A 227 -6.03 -12.98 -1.83
C GLY A 227 -4.96 -12.34 -0.92
N ILE A 228 -4.12 -11.45 -1.46
CA ILE A 228 -2.91 -10.90 -0.80
C ILE A 228 -2.74 -9.41 -1.12
N LEU A 229 -2.44 -8.54 -0.12
CA LEU A 229 -1.51 -7.37 -0.18
C LEU A 229 -1.65 -6.38 1.01
N GLU A 230 -0.56 -6.03 1.74
CA GLU A 230 -0.44 -4.84 2.63
C GLU A 230 1.03 -4.38 2.94
N THR A 231 1.17 -3.14 3.48
CA THR A 231 2.39 -2.45 4.03
C THR A 231 2.25 -2.13 5.54
N PRO A 232 3.33 -2.18 6.36
CA PRO A 232 3.26 -2.06 7.83
C PRO A 232 3.62 -0.67 8.43
N ILE A 233 3.28 -0.46 9.71
CA ILE A 233 3.61 0.67 10.60
C ILE A 233 4.76 0.26 11.55
N ASP A 234 5.67 1.17 11.91
CA ASP A 234 6.80 0.90 12.82
C ASP A 234 6.62 1.66 14.17
N GLY A 235 6.65 0.93 15.29
CA GLY A 235 6.55 1.49 16.64
C GLY A 235 5.99 0.54 17.71
N MET A 236 6.41 0.71 18.97
CA MET A 236 5.72 0.13 20.13
C MET A 236 4.48 0.99 20.41
N VAL A 237 3.30 0.39 20.34
CA VAL A 237 2.05 1.06 20.71
C VAL A 237 1.34 0.14 21.68
N GLU A 238 1.14 0.61 22.91
CA GLU A 238 0.18 -0.02 23.82
C GLU A 238 -1.20 0.46 23.40
N VAL A 239 -2.04 -0.47 22.97
CA VAL A 239 -3.38 -0.18 22.46
C VAL A 239 -4.33 -1.07 23.24
N GLU A 240 -5.12 -0.48 24.12
CA GLU A 240 -6.16 -1.24 24.85
C GLU A 240 -7.34 -1.59 23.94
N GLN A 241 -7.62 -0.72 22.97
CA GLN A 241 -8.79 -0.80 22.11
C GLN A 241 -8.48 -0.36 20.68
N VAL A 242 -9.00 -1.09 19.70
CA VAL A 242 -8.98 -0.71 18.28
C VAL A 242 -10.40 -0.54 17.75
N PHE A 243 -10.56 0.30 16.74
CA PHE A 243 -11.83 0.44 16.01
C PHE A 243 -11.72 -0.29 14.67
N ILE A 244 -12.64 -1.21 14.42
CA ILE A 244 -12.73 -2.03 13.21
C ILE A 244 -14.18 -1.88 12.71
N GLU A 245 -14.40 -1.37 11.49
CA GLU A 245 -15.76 -1.05 10.98
C GLU A 245 -16.57 -0.16 11.94
N ASP A 246 -15.95 0.91 12.47
CA ASP A 246 -16.53 1.85 13.46
C ASP A 246 -17.02 1.20 14.77
N LYS A 247 -16.67 -0.06 14.99
CA LYS A 247 -16.99 -0.79 16.21
C LYS A 247 -15.76 -0.94 17.08
N PRO A 248 -15.91 -0.81 18.40
CA PRO A 248 -14.82 -0.94 19.34
C PRO A 248 -14.50 -2.44 19.58
N PHE A 249 -13.22 -2.77 19.57
CA PHE A 249 -12.71 -4.11 19.89
C PHE A 249 -11.59 -4.03 20.92
N ARG A 250 -11.59 -4.97 21.86
CA ARG A 250 -10.46 -5.18 22.79
C ARG A 250 -9.41 -6.07 22.14
N ILE A 251 -8.15 -5.81 22.42
CA ILE A 251 -7.02 -6.62 21.95
C ILE A 251 -6.69 -7.69 23.00
N LEU A 252 -6.62 -8.95 22.57
CA LEU A 252 -6.13 -10.07 23.36
C LEU A 252 -4.87 -10.62 22.70
N SER A 253 -3.71 -10.53 23.35
CA SER A 253 -2.52 -11.25 22.88
C SER A 253 -2.69 -12.74 23.06
N ILE A 254 -2.13 -13.51 22.12
CA ILE A 254 -2.06 -14.96 22.21
C ILE A 254 -1.25 -15.41 23.44
N ASP A 255 -0.26 -14.62 23.84
CA ASP A 255 0.63 -14.92 24.97
C ASP A 255 0.09 -14.36 26.31
N GLY A 256 -1.11 -13.75 26.31
CA GLY A 256 -1.72 -13.14 27.49
C GLY A 256 -1.17 -11.77 27.89
N HIS A 257 -0.26 -11.19 27.10
CA HIS A 257 0.25 -9.83 27.30
C HIS A 257 -0.69 -8.77 26.72
N SER A 258 -0.74 -7.56 27.30
CA SER A 258 -1.61 -6.47 26.81
C SER A 258 -0.99 -5.63 25.68
N PHE A 259 0.28 -5.88 25.33
CA PHE A 259 1.00 -5.12 24.32
C PHE A 259 1.46 -6.02 23.20
N PHE A 260 1.42 -5.50 21.97
CA PHE A 260 2.09 -6.13 20.83
C PHE A 260 3.11 -5.15 20.25
N ARG A 261 4.30 -5.65 19.94
CA ARG A 261 5.28 -4.87 19.20
C ARG A 261 4.94 -4.99 17.73
N SER A 262 4.47 -3.91 17.11
CA SER A 262 4.38 -3.88 15.65
C SER A 262 5.81 -3.98 15.12
N SER A 263 6.17 -5.15 14.60
CA SER A 263 7.42 -5.33 13.90
C SER A 263 7.24 -4.82 12.46
N THR A 264 8.31 -4.41 11.80
CA THR A 264 8.39 -3.98 10.39
C THR A 264 7.92 -5.04 9.36
N HIS A 265 7.33 -6.13 9.84
CA HIS A 265 6.88 -7.27 9.06
C HIS A 265 5.48 -6.96 8.55
N ARG A 266 5.14 -7.47 7.36
CA ARG A 266 3.82 -7.27 6.75
C ARG A 266 2.75 -7.85 7.69
N THR A 267 1.92 -7.01 8.28
CA THR A 267 0.78 -7.43 9.12
C THR A 267 -0.54 -7.07 8.43
N ALA A 268 -1.60 -7.84 8.69
CA ALA A 268 -2.96 -7.48 8.32
C ALA A 268 -3.97 -7.86 9.41
N VAL A 269 -5.10 -7.17 9.44
CA VAL A 269 -6.25 -7.53 10.28
C VAL A 269 -7.23 -8.34 9.44
N ILE A 270 -7.53 -9.56 9.88
CA ILE A 270 -8.30 -10.52 9.10
C ILE A 270 -9.49 -11.00 9.91
N LYS A 271 -10.68 -10.96 9.31
CA LYS A 271 -11.89 -11.46 9.94
C LYS A 271 -11.85 -12.99 10.01
N VAL A 272 -12.24 -13.58 11.12
CA VAL A 272 -12.32 -15.03 11.27
C VAL A 272 -13.73 -15.49 10.94
N SER A 273 -13.84 -16.52 10.12
CA SER A 273 -15.07 -17.30 9.93
C SER A 273 -14.89 -18.72 10.46
N GLY A 274 -15.93 -19.45 10.86
CA GLY A 274 -15.79 -20.84 11.35
C GLY A 274 -15.35 -21.01 12.81
N ASP A 275 -15.18 -22.26 13.27
CA ASP A 275 -15.11 -22.66 14.69
C ASP A 275 -13.95 -23.59 15.07
N SER A 276 -12.98 -23.82 14.18
CA SER A 276 -11.82 -24.72 14.37
C SER A 276 -10.81 -24.27 15.42
N MET A 277 -10.93 -23.03 15.92
CA MET A 277 -10.05 -22.44 16.93
C MET A 277 -10.81 -21.87 18.13
N ASN A 278 -12.06 -22.30 18.35
CA ASN A 278 -12.89 -21.77 19.44
C ASN A 278 -12.36 -22.11 20.85
N LEU A 279 -11.68 -23.25 21.04
CA LEU A 279 -10.98 -23.57 22.29
C LEU A 279 -9.73 -22.72 22.50
N ALA A 280 -9.23 -22.06 21.45
CA ALA A 280 -8.18 -21.04 21.54
C ALA A 280 -8.74 -19.63 21.77
N ASN A 281 -10.03 -19.52 22.11
CA ASN A 281 -10.75 -18.25 22.26
C ASN A 281 -10.79 -17.43 20.95
N ILE A 282 -10.80 -18.08 19.79
CA ILE A 282 -11.02 -17.45 18.48
C ILE A 282 -12.35 -17.95 17.94
N GLU A 283 -13.34 -17.07 17.91
CA GLU A 283 -14.72 -17.35 17.52
C GLU A 283 -15.03 -16.84 16.11
N ASN A 284 -16.10 -17.39 15.53
CA ASN A 284 -16.62 -16.91 14.26
C ASN A 284 -17.07 -15.43 14.38
N GLY A 285 -16.50 -14.56 13.55
CA GLY A 285 -16.78 -13.13 13.54
C GLY A 285 -15.73 -12.27 14.28
N ASP A 286 -14.80 -12.88 15.01
CA ASP A 286 -13.64 -12.18 15.55
C ASP A 286 -12.73 -11.66 14.44
N TYR A 287 -11.74 -10.83 14.80
CA TYR A 287 -10.65 -10.46 13.89
C TYR A 287 -9.32 -10.88 14.51
N VAL A 288 -8.33 -11.18 13.68
CA VAL A 288 -6.96 -11.49 14.12
C VAL A 288 -5.96 -10.58 13.46
N LEU A 289 -4.93 -10.17 14.19
CA LEU A 289 -3.75 -9.52 13.63
C LEU A 289 -2.79 -10.61 13.16
N LEU A 290 -2.65 -10.78 11.86
CA LEU A 290 -1.76 -11.77 11.25
C LEU A 290 -0.45 -11.10 10.83
N ARG A 291 0.70 -11.66 11.26
CA ARG A 291 2.02 -11.31 10.73
C ARG A 291 2.40 -12.28 9.62
N PHE A 292 2.46 -11.79 8.38
CA PHE A 292 2.83 -12.61 7.24
C PHE A 292 4.30 -13.04 7.29
N LEU A 293 4.53 -14.28 6.87
CA LEU A 293 5.86 -14.83 6.66
C LEU A 293 6.27 -14.66 5.19
N PRO A 294 7.57 -14.52 4.90
CA PRO A 294 8.05 -14.55 3.53
C PRO A 294 7.67 -15.88 2.85
N LYS A 295 7.15 -15.83 1.61
CA LYS A 295 6.74 -17.02 0.85
C LYS A 295 7.86 -18.06 0.62
N ASN A 296 9.12 -17.69 0.86
CA ASN A 296 10.29 -18.52 0.59
C ASN A 296 11.05 -18.98 1.84
N THR A 297 10.44 -18.95 3.04
CA THR A 297 11.16 -19.29 4.28
C THR A 297 11.36 -20.81 4.47
N ARG A 298 11.33 -21.59 3.38
CA ARG A 298 11.52 -23.06 3.38
C ARG A 298 12.99 -23.48 3.49
N GLU A 299 13.92 -22.56 3.69
CA GLU A 299 15.30 -22.91 4.03
C GLU A 299 15.29 -23.53 5.43
N VAL A 300 15.11 -24.85 5.46
CA VAL A 300 15.37 -25.67 6.64
C VAL A 300 16.86 -25.51 6.91
N THR A 301 17.21 -24.72 7.91
CA THR A 301 18.55 -24.71 8.48
C THR A 301 18.93 -26.15 8.82
N GLU A 302 20.10 -26.58 8.37
CA GLU A 302 20.59 -27.94 8.62
C GLU A 302 20.48 -28.25 10.12
N PRO A 303 20.09 -29.50 10.48
CA PRO A 303 19.88 -29.87 11.87
C PRO A 303 21.13 -29.57 12.70
N GLU A 304 20.95 -28.86 13.82
CA GLU A 304 22.00 -28.72 14.82
C GLU A 304 22.32 -30.10 15.42
N GLU A 305 23.57 -30.33 15.85
CA GLU A 305 24.13 -31.64 16.24
C GLU A 305 23.34 -32.41 17.31
N ASP A 306 22.41 -31.74 18.01
CA ASP A 306 21.53 -32.34 19.03
C ASP A 306 20.24 -32.99 18.47
N GLY A 307 20.05 -33.00 17.15
CA GLY A 307 18.97 -33.74 16.48
C GLY A 307 17.58 -33.11 16.59
N ASP A 308 17.47 -31.92 17.19
CA ASP A 308 16.22 -31.14 17.21
C ASP A 308 16.20 -30.16 16.03
N ILE A 309 15.26 -30.36 15.11
CA ILE A 309 15.12 -29.53 13.92
C ILE A 309 14.42 -28.24 14.35
N SER A 310 15.19 -27.17 14.49
CA SER A 310 14.63 -25.84 14.74
C SER A 310 13.65 -25.48 13.60
N PRO A 311 12.43 -25.00 13.92
CA PRO A 311 11.46 -24.63 12.91
C PRO A 311 12.02 -23.52 12.00
N PRO A 312 11.60 -23.48 10.72
CA PRO A 312 12.02 -22.41 9.82
C PRO A 312 11.71 -21.04 10.43
N ALA A 313 12.63 -20.10 10.22
CA ALA A 313 12.61 -18.79 10.87
C ALA A 313 11.25 -18.09 10.67
N GLY A 314 10.47 -17.91 11.73
CA GLY A 314 9.26 -17.08 11.66
C GLY A 314 8.07 -17.54 12.51
N TYR A 315 8.04 -18.81 12.90
CA TYR A 315 7.04 -19.36 13.82
C TYR A 315 7.67 -20.37 14.79
N LYS A 316 7.00 -20.63 15.90
CA LYS A 316 7.38 -21.61 16.93
C LYS A 316 6.34 -22.71 17.03
N SER A 317 6.77 -23.88 17.47
CA SER A 317 5.83 -24.95 17.85
C SER A 317 4.91 -24.44 18.96
N GLY A 318 3.61 -24.57 18.76
CA GLY A 318 2.58 -24.00 19.61
C GLY A 318 1.96 -22.71 19.08
N ASP A 319 2.52 -22.03 18.08
CA ASP A 319 1.92 -20.81 17.54
C ASP A 319 0.55 -21.08 16.88
N ILE A 320 -0.29 -20.06 16.79
CA ILE A 320 -1.47 -20.09 15.92
C ILE A 320 -1.08 -19.48 14.57
N VAL A 321 -1.28 -20.23 13.50
CA VAL A 321 -0.85 -19.86 12.16
C VAL A 321 -2.02 -19.83 11.19
N ALA A 322 -1.93 -18.96 10.19
CA ALA A 322 -2.72 -19.08 8.96
C ALA A 322 -1.96 -19.99 8.00
N ALA A 323 -2.56 -21.14 7.68
CA ALA A 323 -2.00 -22.14 6.79
C ALA A 323 -2.87 -22.25 5.52
N GLU A 324 -2.23 -22.12 4.37
CA GLU A 324 -2.80 -22.43 3.07
C GLU A 324 -2.51 -23.91 2.77
N ILE A 325 -3.58 -24.67 2.53
CA ILE A 325 -3.51 -26.10 2.21
C ILE A 325 -4.03 -26.26 0.78
N ILE A 326 -3.17 -26.77 -0.10
CA ILE A 326 -3.52 -27.10 -1.48
C ILE A 326 -3.90 -28.58 -1.52
N SER A 327 -5.18 -28.87 -1.72
CA SER A 327 -5.66 -30.24 -1.90
C SER A 327 -6.60 -30.33 -3.10
N ASP A 328 -6.71 -31.51 -3.70
CA ASP A 328 -7.53 -31.74 -4.89
C ASP A 328 -9.02 -31.46 -4.66
N GLU A 329 -9.47 -31.53 -3.40
CA GLU A 329 -10.87 -31.34 -3.02
C GLU A 329 -11.15 -29.93 -2.49
N ASP A 330 -10.14 -29.22 -1.98
CA ASP A 330 -10.30 -27.92 -1.33
C ASP A 330 -8.97 -27.11 -1.31
N GLU A 331 -8.97 -25.89 -1.85
CA GLU A 331 -7.85 -24.93 -1.81
C GLU A 331 -8.20 -23.69 -0.97
N GLY A 332 -7.34 -23.34 0.00
CA GLY A 332 -7.57 -22.15 0.81
C GLY A 332 -6.89 -22.09 2.17
N ILE A 333 -7.18 -21.01 2.91
CA ILE A 333 -6.47 -20.60 4.12
C ILE A 333 -7.29 -20.89 5.37
N THR A 334 -6.66 -21.50 6.39
CA THR A 334 -7.29 -21.78 7.67
C THR A 334 -6.39 -21.45 8.87
N LEU A 335 -6.98 -21.10 10.01
CA LEU A 335 -6.27 -20.95 11.27
C LEU A 335 -6.15 -22.30 11.99
N LYS A 336 -4.92 -22.66 12.40
CA LYS A 336 -4.62 -23.87 13.17
C LYS A 336 -3.49 -23.61 14.16
N ARG A 337 -3.40 -24.41 15.22
CA ARG A 337 -2.20 -24.45 16.07
C ARG A 337 -1.15 -25.32 15.38
N ILE A 338 0.03 -24.78 15.17
CA ILE A 338 1.14 -25.54 14.56
C ILE A 338 1.90 -26.29 15.65
N LEU A 339 2.17 -27.58 15.44
CA LEU A 339 3.08 -28.36 16.25
C LEU A 339 4.17 -28.91 15.34
N VAL A 340 5.43 -28.78 15.75
CA VAL A 340 6.58 -29.35 15.05
C VAL A 340 7.12 -30.51 15.88
N ARG A 341 7.12 -31.73 15.33
CA ARG A 341 7.61 -32.95 16.00
C ARG A 341 8.29 -33.86 14.99
N ASN A 342 9.52 -34.29 15.29
CA ASN A 342 10.27 -35.24 14.45
C ASN A 342 10.33 -34.83 12.96
N GLY A 343 10.55 -33.54 12.68
CA GLY A 343 10.60 -33.00 11.31
C GLY A 343 9.25 -32.95 10.57
N ARG A 344 8.13 -33.21 11.27
CA ARG A 344 6.78 -33.11 10.73
C ARG A 344 6.06 -31.89 11.27
N ILE A 345 5.23 -31.30 10.42
CA ILE A 345 4.35 -30.18 10.74
C ILE A 345 2.95 -30.74 10.93
N ILE A 346 2.42 -30.56 12.13
CA ILE A 346 1.09 -30.98 12.52
C ILE A 346 0.24 -29.72 12.69
N LEU A 347 -0.83 -29.60 11.90
CA LEU A 347 -1.83 -28.55 12.04
C LEU A 347 -2.97 -29.08 12.90
N GLN A 348 -3.00 -28.67 14.16
CA GLN A 348 -3.97 -29.10 15.14
C GLN A 348 -5.10 -28.07 15.27
N PRO A 349 -6.36 -28.43 14.99
CA PRO A 349 -7.49 -27.60 15.36
C PRO A 349 -7.65 -27.59 16.88
N GLN A 350 -8.11 -26.46 17.42
CA GLN A 350 -8.54 -26.34 18.80
C GLN A 350 -10.04 -26.06 18.81
N SER A 351 -10.82 -27.10 18.52
CA SER A 351 -12.26 -27.00 18.34
C SER A 351 -13.05 -27.99 19.17
N LEU A 352 -14.26 -27.60 19.59
CA LEU A 352 -15.28 -28.53 20.07
C LEU A 352 -15.99 -29.31 18.95
N ASN A 353 -15.88 -28.84 17.71
CA ASN A 353 -16.54 -29.46 16.57
C ASN A 353 -15.68 -30.62 16.03
N PRO A 354 -16.18 -31.88 16.09
CA PRO A 354 -15.39 -33.06 15.74
C PRO A 354 -15.09 -33.19 14.24
N LYS A 355 -15.68 -32.33 13.39
CA LYS A 355 -15.35 -32.28 11.96
C LYS A 355 -13.92 -31.78 11.71
N HIS A 356 -13.40 -30.94 12.62
CA HIS A 356 -12.04 -30.44 12.50
C HIS A 356 -11.08 -31.48 13.01
N ILE A 357 -10.40 -32.14 12.07
CA ILE A 357 -9.39 -33.15 12.36
C ILE A 357 -7.98 -32.58 12.22
N GLU A 358 -7.06 -33.13 13.00
CA GLU A 358 -5.63 -32.86 12.89
C GLU A 358 -5.12 -33.33 11.51
N ARG A 359 -4.24 -32.53 10.90
CA ARG A 359 -3.59 -32.86 9.63
C ARG A 359 -2.07 -32.81 9.80
N GLU A 360 -1.40 -33.83 9.31
CA GLU A 360 0.04 -33.98 9.41
C GLU A 360 0.68 -33.86 8.02
N PHE A 361 1.77 -33.10 7.96
CA PHE A 361 2.52 -32.81 6.75
C PHE A 361 4.00 -33.05 7.00
N ASN A 362 4.72 -33.50 5.98
CA ASN A 362 6.17 -33.42 6.00
C ASN A 362 6.59 -31.96 5.86
N ALA A 363 7.71 -31.56 6.46
CA ALA A 363 8.22 -30.18 6.32
C ALA A 363 8.47 -29.77 4.85
N SER A 364 8.71 -30.74 3.98
CA SER A 364 8.89 -30.56 2.53
C SER A 364 7.61 -30.73 1.71
N ASP A 365 6.43 -30.85 2.33
CA ASP A 365 5.17 -31.03 1.60
C ASP A 365 4.81 -29.73 0.86
N GLU A 366 4.84 -29.79 -0.47
CA GLU A 366 4.57 -28.63 -1.32
C GLU A 366 3.13 -28.12 -1.20
N ARG A 367 2.22 -28.95 -0.67
CA ARG A 367 0.82 -28.63 -0.47
C ARG A 367 0.56 -27.75 0.75
N LEU A 368 1.55 -27.53 1.60
CA LEU A 368 1.41 -26.72 2.81
C LEU A 368 2.23 -25.43 2.72
N PHE A 369 1.57 -24.29 2.94
CA PHE A 369 2.21 -23.00 3.09
C PHE A 369 1.75 -22.33 4.38
N ILE A 370 2.70 -21.97 5.25
CA ILE A 370 2.41 -21.15 6.43
C ILE A 370 2.46 -19.69 6.02
N CYS A 371 1.28 -19.08 5.83
CA CYS A 371 1.15 -17.71 5.34
C CYS A 371 1.55 -16.68 6.39
N GLY A 372 1.24 -16.94 7.66
CA GLY A 372 1.46 -15.98 8.74
C GLY A 372 1.21 -16.55 10.12
N VAL A 373 1.63 -15.80 11.14
CA VAL A 373 1.45 -16.12 12.57
C VAL A 373 0.51 -15.10 13.19
N VAL A 374 -0.51 -15.57 13.92
CA VAL A 374 -1.43 -14.71 14.67
C VAL A 374 -0.67 -14.06 15.83
N GLN A 375 -0.72 -12.74 15.90
CA GLN A 375 -0.08 -11.94 16.95
C GLN A 375 -1.09 -11.51 18.03
N ALA A 376 -2.33 -11.25 17.64
CA ALA A 376 -3.39 -10.81 18.54
C ALA A 376 -4.78 -11.20 18.00
N ILE A 377 -5.76 -11.25 18.90
CA ILE A 377 -7.18 -11.45 18.62
C ILE A 377 -7.91 -10.18 19.01
N PHE A 378 -8.78 -9.68 18.14
CA PHE A 378 -9.66 -8.57 18.41
C PHE A 378 -11.06 -9.10 18.70
N LYS A 379 -11.53 -8.86 19.92
CA LYS A 379 -12.87 -9.24 20.38
C LYS A 379 -13.77 -8.01 20.43
N PRO A 380 -15.03 -8.09 19.98
CA PRO A 380 -15.99 -7.03 20.21
C PRO A 380 -16.06 -6.66 21.70
N LEU A 381 -16.16 -5.36 22.00
CA LEU A 381 -16.39 -4.86 23.36
C LEU A 381 -17.85 -4.94 23.80
#